data_AF-A0A8J8BBB3-F1
#
_entry.id   AF-A0A8J8BBB3-F1
#
_cell.length_a   1.000
_cell.length_b   1.000
_cell.length_c   1.000
_cell.angle_alpha   90.00
_cell.angle_beta   90.00
_cell.angle_gamma   90.00
#
_symmetry.space_group_name_H-M   'P 1'
#
loop_
_entity.id
_entity.type
_entity.pdbx_description
1 polymer ?
#
loop_
_entity_poly.entity_id
_entity_poly.type
_entity_poly.pdbx_seq_one_letter_code
_entity_poly.pdbx_strand_id
1 'polypeptide(L)'
;MVVRFGPGVELGWVVAAVGAGMDVVGWYQISGQPTEAQQLPYLASATIPGAALIVAGAVLVGARRRGAAGRDRPAQATAPTQARRDGLWALPDGSYLHRGDCPLLDGKPDAFEVTGVRSGPAPRRACPICEPDLVTAP
;
A
#
# COMPACT_ATOMS: atom_id res chain seq x y z
N MET A 1 -13.65 11.93 21.34
CA MET A 1 -13.02 11.52 20.07
C MET A 1 -13.52 12.44 18.98
N VAL A 2 -12.77 13.49 18.65
CA VAL A 2 -13.18 14.47 17.64
C VAL A 2 -12.58 14.02 16.31
N VAL A 3 -13.41 13.45 15.45
CA VAL A 3 -13.00 13.06 14.09
C VAL A 3 -12.88 14.33 13.28
N ARG A 4 -11.64 14.75 12.98
CA ARG A 4 -11.40 15.86 12.06
C ARG A 4 -11.56 15.36 10.63
N PHE A 5 -12.60 15.83 9.96
CA PHE A 5 -12.84 15.56 8.56
C PHE A 5 -12.12 16.60 7.71
N GLY A 6 -11.15 16.15 6.91
CA GLY A 6 -10.57 16.98 5.85
C GLY A 6 -11.53 17.09 4.64
N PRO A 7 -11.32 18.06 3.74
CA PRO A 7 -12.25 18.41 2.65
C PRO A 7 -12.55 17.27 1.65
N GLY A 8 -11.89 16.12 1.75
CA GLY A 8 -12.12 14.94 0.90
C GLY A 8 -12.70 13.70 1.61
N VAL A 9 -12.71 13.63 2.95
CA VAL A 9 -13.39 12.53 3.66
C VAL A 9 -14.88 12.84 3.86
N GLU A 10 -15.24 14.12 3.96
CA GLU A 10 -16.62 14.58 3.94
C GLU A 10 -17.34 14.11 2.69
N LEU A 11 -16.70 14.22 1.53
CA LEU A 11 -17.27 13.74 0.26
C LEU A 11 -17.61 12.24 0.32
N GLY A 12 -16.74 11.41 0.90
CA GLY A 12 -17.00 9.96 1.01
C GLY A 12 -18.18 9.66 1.93
N TRP A 13 -18.31 10.37 3.04
CA TRP A 13 -19.45 10.25 3.93
C TRP A 13 -20.75 10.77 3.30
N VAL A 14 -20.70 11.91 2.60
CA VAL A 14 -21.85 12.45 1.87
C VAL A 14 -22.33 11.47 0.81
N VAL A 15 -21.42 10.92 0.00
CA VAL A 15 -21.77 9.93 -1.04
C VAL A 15 -22.43 8.68 -0.41
N ALA A 16 -21.89 8.18 0.71
CA ALA A 16 -22.50 7.04 1.41
C ALA A 16 -23.87 7.39 2.00
N ALA A 17 -24.03 8.58 2.59
CA ALA A 17 -25.29 9.04 3.15
C ALA A 17 -26.38 9.23 2.08
N VAL A 18 -26.00 9.75 0.89
CA VAL A 18 -26.92 9.85 -0.25
C VAL A 18 -27.38 8.47 -0.70
N GLY A 19 -26.48 7.49 -0.79
CA GLY A 19 -26.84 6.10 -1.09
C GLY A 19 -27.82 5.50 -0.09
N ALA A 20 -27.53 5.65 1.21
CA ALA A 20 -28.43 5.18 2.28
C ALA A 20 -29.79 5.89 2.26
N GLY A 21 -29.82 7.20 1.98
CA GLY A 21 -31.08 7.94 1.82
C GLY A 21 -31.89 7.45 0.63
N MET A 22 -31.24 7.13 -0.48
CA MET A 22 -31.88 6.57 -1.67
C MET A 22 -32.52 5.20 -1.39
N ASP A 23 -31.84 4.33 -0.63
CA ASP A 23 -32.40 3.04 -0.19
C ASP A 23 -33.66 3.22 0.66
N VAL A 24 -33.63 4.15 1.63
CA VAL A 24 -34.78 4.46 2.50
C VAL A 24 -35.95 4.98 1.66
N VAL A 25 -35.71 5.89 0.71
CA VAL A 25 -36.75 6.40 -0.18
C VAL A 25 -37.33 5.28 -1.04
N GLY A 26 -36.50 4.39 -1.57
CA GLY A 26 -36.94 3.21 -2.33
C GLY A 26 -37.86 2.30 -1.52
N TRP A 27 -37.49 2.01 -0.28
CA TRP A 27 -38.33 1.26 0.66
C TRP A 27 -39.63 1.98 1.02
N TYR A 28 -39.64 3.31 1.04
CA TYR A 28 -40.87 4.05 1.27
C TYR A 28 -41.82 3.96 0.06
N GLN A 29 -41.29 4.03 -1.17
CA GLN A 29 -42.07 3.90 -2.40
C GLN A 29 -42.68 2.50 -2.57
N ILE A 30 -41.98 1.44 -2.13
CA ILE A 30 -42.48 0.05 -2.19
C ILE A 30 -43.78 -0.14 -1.39
N SER A 31 -43.91 0.62 -0.29
CA SER A 31 -45.02 0.50 0.65
C SER A 31 -46.35 1.01 0.06
N GLY A 32 -46.28 1.80 -1.02
CA GLY A 32 -47.45 2.30 -1.74
C GLY A 32 -47.92 1.40 -2.88
N GLN A 33 -47.22 0.30 -3.19
CA GLN A 33 -47.55 -0.57 -4.33
C GLN A 33 -48.39 -1.78 -3.89
N PRO A 34 -49.55 -2.04 -4.52
CA PRO A 34 -50.47 -3.09 -4.10
C PRO A 34 -50.04 -4.51 -4.55
N THR A 35 -49.13 -4.62 -5.52
CA THR A 35 -48.67 -5.91 -6.06
C THR A 35 -47.15 -6.00 -6.13
N GLU A 36 -46.62 -7.19 -5.89
CA GLU A 36 -45.19 -7.50 -6.00
C GLU A 36 -44.60 -7.18 -7.38
N ALA A 37 -45.38 -7.38 -8.46
CA ALA A 37 -44.97 -7.04 -9.82
C ALA A 37 -44.64 -5.55 -9.98
N GLN A 38 -45.37 -4.68 -9.28
CA GLN A 38 -45.13 -3.23 -9.26
C GLN A 38 -44.01 -2.83 -8.30
N GLN A 39 -43.64 -3.68 -7.34
CA GLN A 39 -42.59 -3.41 -6.35
C GLN A 39 -41.17 -3.62 -6.91
N LEU A 40 -40.98 -4.64 -7.76
CA LEU A 40 -39.66 -5.02 -8.30
C LEU A 40 -38.89 -3.85 -8.97
N PRO A 41 -39.53 -2.98 -9.78
CA PRO A 41 -38.82 -1.85 -10.39
C PRO A 41 -38.31 -0.81 -9.38
N TYR A 42 -39.03 -0.56 -8.29
CA TYR A 42 -38.62 0.37 -7.25
C TYR A 42 -37.44 -0.18 -6.44
N LEU A 43 -37.46 -1.48 -6.14
CA LEU A 43 -36.33 -2.15 -5.49
C LEU A 43 -35.08 -2.06 -6.36
N ALA A 44 -35.17 -2.46 -7.62
CA ALA A 44 -34.03 -2.45 -8.53
C ALA A 44 -33.46 -1.03 -8.74
N SER A 45 -34.33 -0.03 -8.95
CA SER A 45 -33.91 1.34 -9.21
C SER A 45 -33.41 2.11 -7.99
N ALA A 46 -33.81 1.74 -6.78
CA ALA A 46 -33.31 2.36 -5.55
C ALA A 46 -32.08 1.65 -4.98
N THR A 47 -32.14 0.31 -4.83
CA THR A 47 -31.11 -0.44 -4.08
C THR A 47 -29.82 -0.68 -4.84
N ILE A 48 -29.88 -0.91 -6.16
CA ILE A 48 -28.66 -1.11 -6.96
C ILE A 48 -27.79 0.16 -6.96
N PRO A 49 -28.30 1.34 -7.34
CA PRO A 49 -27.50 2.57 -7.25
C PRO A 49 -27.24 3.00 -5.80
N GLY A 50 -28.17 2.80 -4.85
CA GLY A 50 -27.98 3.10 -3.43
C GLY A 50 -26.79 2.33 -2.83
N ALA A 51 -26.76 1.01 -3.01
CA ALA A 51 -25.65 0.17 -2.59
C ALA A 51 -24.33 0.55 -3.29
N ALA A 52 -24.37 0.88 -4.59
CA ALA A 52 -23.18 1.33 -5.31
C ALA A 52 -22.60 2.62 -4.72
N LEU A 53 -23.45 3.59 -4.36
CA LEU A 53 -23.03 4.83 -3.70
C LEU A 53 -22.46 4.56 -2.30
N ILE A 54 -23.08 3.69 -1.51
CA ILE A 54 -22.56 3.29 -0.19
C ILE A 54 -21.15 2.70 -0.31
N VAL A 55 -20.94 1.75 -1.23
CA VAL A 55 -19.64 1.12 -1.45
C VAL A 55 -18.61 2.15 -1.94
N ALA A 56 -18.96 2.98 -2.93
CA ALA A 56 -18.07 4.02 -3.45
C ALA A 56 -17.66 5.02 -2.35
N GLY A 57 -18.61 5.46 -1.53
CA GLY A 57 -18.37 6.32 -0.37
C GLY A 57 -17.42 5.68 0.64
N ALA A 58 -17.66 4.41 1.01
CA ALA A 58 -16.80 3.65 1.91
C ALA A 58 -15.37 3.48 1.38
N VAL A 59 -15.22 3.18 0.08
CA VAL A 59 -13.91 3.10 -0.59
C VAL A 59 -13.19 4.44 -0.54
N LEU A 60 -13.88 5.56 -0.81
CA LEU A 60 -13.30 6.90 -0.77
C LEU A 60 -12.82 7.24 0.65
N VAL A 61 -13.62 6.97 1.69
CA VAL A 61 -13.24 7.15 3.10
C VAL A 61 -12.00 6.30 3.43
N GLY A 62 -12.00 5.01 3.06
CA GLY A 62 -10.90 4.09 3.32
C GLY A 62 -9.60 4.51 2.61
N ALA A 63 -9.68 4.92 1.33
CA ALA A 63 -8.53 5.36 0.56
C ALA A 63 -7.89 6.62 1.15
N ARG A 64 -8.70 7.58 1.61
CA ARG A 64 -8.21 8.80 2.26
C ARG A 64 -7.55 8.53 3.61
N ARG A 65 -8.10 7.62 4.42
CA ARG A 65 -7.49 7.19 5.69
C ARG A 65 -6.12 6.55 5.46
N ARG A 66 -5.99 5.68 4.44
CA ARG A 66 -4.70 5.09 4.04
C ARG A 66 -3.71 6.14 3.54
N GLY A 67 -4.15 7.10 2.73
CA GLY A 67 -3.31 8.20 2.25
C GLY A 67 -2.92 9.22 3.33
N ALA A 68 -3.70 9.38 4.40
CA ALA A 68 -3.29 10.14 5.59
C ALA A 68 -2.21 9.38 6.37
N ALA A 69 -2.45 8.10 6.69
CA ALA A 69 -1.48 7.25 7.37
C ALA A 69 -0.14 7.10 6.61
N GLY A 70 -0.17 7.15 5.27
CA GLY A 70 1.03 7.14 4.44
C GLY A 70 1.80 8.46 4.42
N ARG A 71 1.14 9.59 4.70
CA ARG A 71 1.77 10.93 4.81
C ARG A 71 2.36 11.19 6.19
N ASP A 72 1.80 10.54 7.22
CA ASP A 72 2.32 10.57 8.59
C ASP A 72 3.46 9.57 8.81
N ARG A 73 3.79 8.73 7.80
CA ARG A 73 5.11 8.12 7.75
C ARG A 73 6.09 9.29 7.59
N PRO A 74 6.97 9.57 8.57
CA PRO A 74 7.95 10.63 8.39
C PRO A 74 8.64 10.37 7.06
N ALA A 75 8.64 11.38 6.19
CA ALA A 75 9.53 11.42 5.04
C ALA A 75 10.86 10.95 5.59
N GLN A 76 11.30 9.79 5.11
CA GLN A 76 12.55 9.20 5.51
C GLN A 76 13.55 10.34 5.35
N ALA A 77 13.98 10.87 6.50
CA ALA A 77 14.89 11.99 6.56
C ALA A 77 16.00 11.63 5.59
N THR A 78 16.32 12.57 4.69
CA THR A 78 17.49 12.54 3.81
C THR A 78 18.51 11.63 4.45
N ALA A 79 18.59 10.39 3.95
CA ALA A 79 19.52 9.43 4.53
C ALA A 79 20.86 10.16 4.50
N PRO A 80 21.63 10.17 5.60
CA PRO A 80 22.99 10.68 5.51
C PRO A 80 23.58 9.98 4.30
N THR A 81 24.12 10.75 3.33
CA THR A 81 24.83 10.24 2.16
C THR A 81 25.47 8.94 2.60
N GLN A 82 24.90 7.81 2.19
CA GLN A 82 25.30 6.51 2.72
C GLN A 82 26.79 6.48 2.47
N ALA A 83 27.59 6.52 3.55
CA ALA A 83 29.04 6.53 3.42
C ALA A 83 29.34 5.35 2.51
N ARG A 84 29.80 5.65 1.30
CA ARG A 84 29.81 4.69 0.22
C ARG A 84 30.68 3.54 0.72
N ARG A 85 30.06 2.41 0.99
CA ARG A 85 30.78 1.21 1.31
C ARG A 85 31.41 0.76 0.01
N ASP A 86 32.68 1.04 -0.16
CA ASP A 86 33.42 0.52 -1.29
C ASP A 86 33.59 -1.00 -1.13
N GLY A 87 33.91 -1.70 -2.22
CA GLY A 87 34.11 -3.16 -2.21
C GLY A 87 32.83 -4.01 -2.34
N LEU A 88 33.03 -5.33 -2.23
CA LEU A 88 31.98 -6.35 -2.31
C LEU A 88 31.53 -6.75 -0.90
N TRP A 89 30.23 -6.92 -0.71
CA TRP A 89 29.63 -7.22 0.59
C TRP A 89 28.77 -8.49 0.53
N ALA A 90 28.71 -9.24 1.63
CA ALA A 90 27.88 -10.44 1.75
C ALA A 90 27.17 -10.51 3.10
N LEU A 91 26.04 -11.21 3.14
CA LEU A 91 25.42 -11.61 4.40
C LEU A 91 25.96 -12.98 4.85
N PRO A 92 26.00 -13.28 6.16
CA PRO A 92 26.52 -14.54 6.70
C PRO A 92 25.91 -15.76 5.99
N ASP A 93 24.58 -15.76 5.88
CA ASP A 93 23.79 -16.86 5.29
C ASP A 93 23.40 -16.63 3.82
N GLY A 94 23.86 -15.54 3.19
CA GLY A 94 23.43 -15.14 1.85
C GLY A 94 24.21 -15.79 0.71
N SER A 95 23.54 -16.32 -0.32
CA SER A 95 24.23 -16.87 -1.49
C SER A 95 24.71 -15.82 -2.49
N TYR A 96 24.53 -14.52 -2.20
CA TYR A 96 24.81 -13.42 -3.11
C TYR A 96 25.86 -12.46 -2.59
N LEU A 97 26.65 -11.91 -3.53
CA LEU A 97 27.54 -10.78 -3.36
C LEU A 97 26.82 -9.50 -3.78
N HIS A 98 27.01 -8.44 -3.01
CA HIS A 98 26.35 -7.16 -3.16
C HIS A 98 27.36 -6.04 -3.33
N ARG A 99 26.98 -4.98 -4.05
CA ARG A 99 27.67 -3.69 -4.01
C ARG A 99 27.33 -3.01 -2.67
N GLY A 100 28.23 -2.23 -2.10
CA GLY A 100 28.02 -1.65 -0.76
C GLY A 100 26.87 -0.62 -0.65
N ASP A 101 26.31 -0.18 -1.78
CA ASP A 101 25.10 0.66 -1.91
C ASP A 101 23.85 -0.15 -2.33
N CYS A 102 23.89 -1.49 -2.24
CA CYS A 102 22.74 -2.33 -2.56
C CYS A 102 21.63 -2.15 -1.50
N PRO A 103 20.37 -1.88 -1.89
CA PRO A 103 19.27 -1.68 -0.93
C PRO A 103 18.96 -2.92 -0.08
N LEU A 104 19.45 -4.10 -0.46
CA LEU A 104 19.33 -5.32 0.35
C LEU A 104 20.25 -5.34 1.58
N LEU A 105 21.26 -4.46 1.65
CA LEU A 105 22.12 -4.27 2.82
C LEU A 105 21.53 -3.31 3.86
N ASP A 106 20.45 -2.59 3.51
CA ASP A 106 19.83 -1.63 4.41
C ASP A 106 19.27 -2.33 5.65
N GLY A 107 19.73 -1.91 6.83
CA GLY A 107 19.31 -2.52 8.10
C GLY A 107 19.87 -3.93 8.35
N LYS A 108 20.90 -4.35 7.61
CA LYS A 108 21.61 -5.63 7.80
C LYS A 108 22.99 -5.41 8.46
N PRO A 109 23.06 -5.33 9.80
CA PRO A 109 24.31 -5.03 10.51
C PRO A 109 25.32 -6.18 10.47
N ASP A 110 24.86 -7.38 10.09
CA ASP A 110 25.62 -8.60 9.93
C ASP A 110 26.30 -8.72 8.55
N ALA A 111 26.05 -7.77 7.65
CA ALA A 111 26.76 -7.70 6.38
C ALA A 111 28.25 -7.43 6.61
N PHE A 112 29.09 -8.22 5.95
CA PHE A 112 30.55 -8.12 6.04
C PHE A 112 31.16 -7.88 4.66
N GLU A 113 32.29 -7.18 4.63
CA GLU A 113 33.06 -6.94 3.42
C GLU A 113 33.81 -8.22 3.01
N VAL A 114 33.74 -8.55 1.73
CA VAL A 114 34.39 -9.70 1.12
C VAL A 114 35.72 -9.24 0.52
N THR A 115 36.80 -9.41 1.27
CA THR A 115 38.16 -9.20 0.79
C THR A 115 38.74 -10.54 0.32
N GLY A 116 38.97 -10.69 -1.00
CA GLY A 116 39.51 -11.90 -1.60
C GLY A 116 38.53 -13.08 -1.72
N VAL A 117 38.75 -13.93 -2.73
CA VAL A 117 37.91 -15.12 -3.03
C VAL A 117 38.20 -16.25 -2.04
N ARG A 118 37.72 -16.12 -0.78
CA ARG A 118 37.37 -17.23 0.14
C ARG A 118 36.97 -16.72 1.53
N SER A 119 35.71 -16.36 1.71
CA SER A 119 35.09 -16.23 3.04
C SER A 119 33.64 -16.75 3.02
N GLY A 120 33.49 -18.07 2.97
CA GLY A 120 32.21 -18.77 3.12
C GLY A 120 32.23 -20.20 2.53
N PRO A 121 31.41 -21.12 3.05
CA PRO A 121 31.44 -22.54 2.67
C PRO A 121 30.88 -22.85 1.26
N ALA A 122 30.31 -21.88 0.54
CA ALA A 122 29.71 -22.07 -0.78
C ALA A 122 30.04 -20.94 -1.76
N PRO A 123 30.10 -21.21 -3.08
CA PRO A 123 30.31 -20.17 -4.10
C PRO A 123 29.14 -19.19 -4.10
N ARG A 124 29.42 -17.93 -3.79
CA ARG A 124 28.44 -16.84 -3.81
C ARG A 124 28.33 -16.24 -5.22
N ARG A 125 27.12 -15.92 -5.65
CA ARG A 125 26.81 -15.39 -7.00
C ARG A 125 26.70 -13.88 -6.97
N ALA A 126 26.90 -13.21 -8.11
CA ALA A 126 26.54 -11.80 -8.24
C ALA A 126 25.04 -11.60 -7.95
N CYS A 127 24.69 -10.64 -7.11
CA CYS A 127 23.30 -10.26 -6.88
C CYS A 127 22.69 -9.73 -8.19
N PRO A 128 21.51 -10.23 -8.63
CA PRO A 128 20.87 -9.78 -9.87
C PRO A 128 20.24 -8.37 -9.75
N ILE A 129 20.17 -7.80 -8.54
CA ILE A 129 19.57 -6.48 -8.32
C ILE A 129 20.62 -5.38 -8.48
N CYS A 130 21.81 -5.57 -7.92
CA CYS A 130 22.87 -4.55 -7.96
C CYS A 130 24.01 -4.89 -8.92
N GLU A 131 23.99 -6.09 -9.53
CA GLU A 131 24.95 -6.57 -10.54
C GLU A 131 26.39 -6.12 -10.25
N PRO A 132 26.98 -6.56 -9.12
CA PRO A 132 28.28 -6.05 -8.71
C PRO A 132 29.39 -6.56 -9.63
N ASP A 133 30.36 -5.70 -9.92
CA ASP A 133 31.57 -6.09 -10.64
C ASP A 133 32.41 -7.01 -9.76
N LEU A 134 32.56 -8.27 -10.18
CA LEU A 134 33.32 -9.30 -9.47
C LEU A 134 34.82 -9.24 -9.80
N VAL A 135 35.23 -8.41 -10.77
CA VAL A 135 36.61 -8.31 -11.25
C VAL A 135 37.44 -7.33 -10.43
N THR A 136 36.79 -6.44 -9.65
CA THR A 136 37.43 -5.36 -8.89
C THR A 136 37.68 -5.66 -7.40
N ALA A 137 37.65 -6.93 -6.97
CA ALA A 137 38.14 -7.30 -5.65
C ALA A 137 39.70 -7.22 -5.65
N PRO A 138 40.34 -6.36 -4.86
CA PRO A 138 41.79 -6.44 -4.65
C PRO A 138 42.21 -7.75 -3.97
#